data_AF-W4LQ68-F1
#
_entry.id   AF-W4LQ68-F1
#
_cell.length_a   1.000
_cell.length_b   1.000
_cell.length_c   1.000
_cell.angle_alpha   90.00
_cell.angle_beta   90.00
_cell.angle_gamma   90.00
#
_symmetry.space_group_name_H-M   'P 1'
#
loop_
_entity.id
_entity.type
_entity.pdbx_description
1 polymer ?
#
loop_
_entity_poly.entity_id
_entity_poly.type
_entity_poly.pdbx_seq_one_letter_code
_entity_poly.pdbx_strand_id
1 'polypeptide(L)'
;MTWNLERMKTAFTERLPQWRQRMQQAGVTSVYSFVSAMALWPVAAAAKNGEWAAAAALGSVLASVGGSVLAGRLQNWKDESDGAQQLAAEVHTDDALQKELAVVLDQLDALNQARQALPESERSWFDQALAGERAVVDSAVQYVATLKGSGAIAQGTGAVAAGRGGVAIGGNVYGNVVNSKETLSPEDEEAMRQGIEDVQRGDVRPWSQVKHDLGL
;
A
#
# COMPACT_ATOMS: atom_id res chain seq x y z
N MET A 1 19.90 -33.13 12.86
CA MET A 1 20.27 -31.73 12.54
C MET A 1 19.40 -30.80 13.36
N THR A 2 19.96 -29.74 13.94
CA THR A 2 19.21 -28.78 14.78
C THR A 2 18.44 -27.77 13.92
N TRP A 3 17.24 -27.37 14.35
CA TRP A 3 16.49 -26.29 13.69
C TRP A 3 17.03 -24.93 14.12
N ASN A 4 17.29 -24.06 13.14
CA ASN A 4 17.72 -22.67 13.31
C ASN A 4 17.33 -21.85 12.06
N LEU A 5 17.60 -20.54 12.09
CA LEU A 5 17.29 -19.63 10.98
C LEU A 5 17.91 -20.07 9.64
N GLU A 6 19.16 -20.54 9.64
CA GLU A 6 19.83 -20.98 8.42
C GLU A 6 19.17 -22.22 7.80
N ARG A 7 18.78 -23.20 8.62
CA ARG A 7 17.99 -24.35 8.15
C ARG A 7 16.63 -23.92 7.61
N MET A 8 15.98 -22.93 8.23
CA MET A 8 14.72 -22.37 7.72
C MET A 8 14.91 -21.71 6.35
N LYS A 9 15.98 -20.91 6.17
CA LYS A 9 16.33 -20.33 4.87
C LYS A 9 16.57 -21.41 3.82
N THR A 10 17.39 -22.42 4.12
CA THR A 10 17.65 -23.53 3.20
C THR A 10 16.36 -24.25 2.80
N ALA A 11 15.53 -24.62 3.79
CA ALA A 11 14.27 -25.31 3.54
C ALA A 11 13.28 -24.47 2.74
N PHE A 12 13.30 -23.14 2.90
CA PHE A 12 12.51 -22.23 2.07
C PHE A 12 13.05 -22.17 0.64
N THR A 13 14.36 -22.02 0.45
CA THR A 13 15.00 -21.97 -0.87
C THR A 13 14.71 -23.23 -1.69
N GLU A 14 14.75 -24.41 -1.06
CA GLU A 14 14.40 -25.69 -1.69
C GLU A 14 12.96 -25.73 -2.23
N ARG A 15 12.07 -24.89 -1.71
CA ARG A 15 10.68 -24.79 -2.18
C ARG A 15 10.48 -23.75 -3.27
N LEU A 16 11.43 -22.87 -3.55
CA LEU A 16 11.28 -21.84 -4.58
C LEU A 16 11.01 -22.37 -6.00
N PRO A 17 11.58 -23.51 -6.47
CA PRO A 17 11.32 -23.97 -7.83
C PRO A 17 9.82 -24.13 -8.09
N GLN A 18 9.33 -23.55 -9.19
CA GLN A 18 7.92 -23.63 -9.63
C GLN A 18 6.88 -23.13 -8.61
N TRP A 19 7.26 -22.29 -7.64
CA TRP A 19 6.35 -21.82 -6.60
C TRP A 19 5.09 -21.14 -7.17
N ARG A 20 5.22 -20.34 -8.23
CA ARG A 20 4.10 -19.65 -8.88
C ARG A 20 3.08 -20.63 -9.49
N GLN A 21 3.56 -21.70 -10.10
CA GLN A 21 2.70 -22.73 -10.65
C GLN A 21 1.91 -23.44 -9.54
N ARG A 22 2.58 -23.76 -8.41
CA ARG A 22 1.90 -24.35 -7.25
C ARG A 22 0.87 -23.40 -6.64
N MET A 23 1.17 -22.11 -6.55
CA MET A 23 0.22 -21.07 -6.12
C MET A 23 -1.06 -21.08 -6.97
N GLN A 24 -0.91 -21.11 -8.30
CA GLN A 24 -2.04 -21.16 -9.23
C GLN A 24 -2.85 -22.46 -9.10
N GLN A 25 -2.17 -23.61 -8.96
CA GLN A 25 -2.82 -24.90 -8.74
C GLN A 25 -3.56 -24.99 -7.41
N ALA A 26 -3.06 -24.31 -6.38
CA ALA A 26 -3.70 -24.18 -5.07
C ALA A 26 -4.90 -23.23 -5.05
N GLY A 27 -5.15 -22.51 -6.17
CA GLY A 27 -6.21 -21.50 -6.25
C GLY A 27 -5.97 -20.28 -5.37
N VAL A 28 -4.73 -20.07 -4.91
CA VAL A 28 -4.37 -18.93 -4.05
C VAL A 28 -4.02 -17.74 -4.94
N THR A 29 -4.69 -16.61 -4.74
CA THR A 29 -4.49 -15.40 -5.54
C THR A 29 -3.52 -14.40 -4.90
N SER A 30 -3.30 -14.49 -3.59
CA SER A 30 -2.36 -13.63 -2.86
C SER A 30 -0.95 -14.21 -2.89
N VAL A 31 -0.04 -13.48 -3.53
CA VAL A 31 1.41 -13.75 -3.55
C VAL A 31 1.96 -13.69 -2.12
N TYR A 32 1.57 -12.67 -1.34
CA TYR A 32 2.05 -12.52 0.03
C TYR A 32 1.69 -13.74 0.88
N SER A 33 0.44 -14.20 0.80
CA SER A 33 -0.06 -15.32 1.59
C SER A 33 0.59 -16.64 1.17
N PHE A 34 0.76 -16.86 -0.14
CA PHE A 34 1.40 -18.07 -0.62
C PHE A 34 2.88 -18.15 -0.26
N VAL A 35 3.64 -17.06 -0.45
CA VAL A 35 5.06 -17.01 -0.08
C VAL A 35 5.23 -17.16 1.44
N SER A 36 4.34 -16.56 2.23
CA SER A 36 4.30 -16.74 3.70
C SER A 36 4.10 -18.19 4.09
N ALA A 37 3.10 -18.86 3.50
CA ALA A 37 2.85 -20.26 3.77
C ALA A 37 4.03 -21.15 3.35
N MET A 38 4.64 -20.88 2.20
CA MET A 38 5.82 -21.60 1.72
C MET A 38 7.02 -21.43 2.65
N ALA A 39 7.23 -20.23 3.21
CA ALA A 39 8.28 -19.94 4.20
C ALA A 39 8.07 -20.68 5.52
N LEU A 40 6.82 -20.82 5.95
CA LEU A 40 6.46 -21.40 7.24
C LEU A 40 6.21 -22.92 7.18
N TRP A 41 5.86 -23.45 6.01
CA TRP A 41 5.50 -24.85 5.83
C TRP A 41 6.57 -25.84 6.32
N PRO A 42 7.89 -25.63 6.09
CA PRO A 42 8.91 -26.53 6.64
C PRO A 42 8.84 -26.67 8.17
N VAL A 43 8.52 -25.57 8.87
CA VAL A 43 8.35 -25.58 10.34
C VAL A 43 7.08 -26.32 10.73
N ALA A 44 5.95 -26.06 10.03
CA ALA A 44 4.68 -26.75 10.27
C ALA A 44 4.81 -28.26 10.06
N ALA A 45 5.42 -28.68 8.94
CA ALA A 45 5.64 -30.07 8.60
C ALA A 45 6.54 -30.78 9.63
N ALA A 46 7.61 -30.11 10.08
CA ALA A 46 8.51 -30.65 11.08
C ALA A 46 7.83 -30.80 12.45
N ALA A 47 7.09 -29.79 12.90
CA ALA A 47 6.33 -29.84 14.16
C ALA A 47 5.30 -30.98 14.14
N LYS A 48 4.60 -31.18 13.02
CA LYS A 48 3.67 -32.31 12.83
C LYS A 48 4.34 -33.68 12.91
N ASN A 49 5.60 -33.78 12.49
CA ASN A 49 6.40 -35.00 12.59
C ASN A 49 7.07 -35.17 13.97
N GLY A 50 6.73 -34.32 14.95
CA GLY A 50 7.26 -34.37 16.32
C GLY A 50 8.59 -33.63 16.51
N GLU A 51 9.11 -32.96 15.47
CA GLU A 51 10.33 -32.14 15.57
C GLU A 51 10.01 -30.74 16.15
N TRP A 52 9.63 -30.68 17.42
CA TRP A 52 9.30 -29.41 18.11
C TRP A 52 10.44 -28.38 18.15
N ALA A 53 11.68 -28.82 17.88
CA ALA A 53 12.81 -27.92 17.68
C ALA A 53 12.56 -26.91 16.54
N ALA A 54 11.76 -27.26 15.52
CA ALA A 54 11.37 -26.35 14.45
C ALA A 54 10.52 -25.19 14.97
N ALA A 55 9.52 -25.49 15.81
CA ALA A 55 8.68 -24.49 16.44
C ALA A 55 9.50 -23.59 17.39
N ALA A 56 10.48 -24.15 18.11
CA ALA A 56 11.39 -23.37 18.95
C ALA A 56 12.30 -22.44 18.14
N ALA A 57 12.76 -22.87 16.96
CA ALA A 57 13.53 -22.02 16.05
C ALA A 57 12.69 -20.85 15.52
N LEU A 58 11.44 -21.11 15.13
CA LEU A 58 10.50 -20.05 14.75
C LEU A 58 10.22 -19.10 15.93
N GLY A 59 10.04 -19.63 17.14
CA GLY A 59 9.90 -18.83 18.35
C GLY A 59 11.10 -17.93 18.62
N SER A 60 12.32 -18.39 18.32
CA SER A 60 13.53 -17.58 18.42
C SER A 60 13.54 -16.41 17.41
N VAL A 61 13.07 -16.64 16.19
CA VAL A 61 12.92 -15.58 15.16
C VAL A 61 11.89 -14.54 15.60
N LEU A 62 10.81 -14.98 16.23
CA LEU A 62 9.70 -14.15 16.68
C LEU A 62 9.86 -13.57 18.10
N ALA A 63 10.98 -13.84 18.77
CA ALA A 63 11.18 -13.43 20.17
C ALA A 63 11.08 -11.91 20.38
N SER A 64 11.36 -11.11 19.34
CA SER A 64 11.27 -9.65 19.35
C SER A 64 9.85 -9.10 19.27
N VAL A 65 8.89 -9.88 18.76
CA VAL A 65 7.50 -9.44 18.50
C VAL A 65 6.46 -10.11 19.43
N GLY A 66 6.88 -11.05 20.28
CA GLY A 66 5.99 -11.75 21.21
C GLY A 66 5.23 -12.93 20.59
N GLY A 67 5.91 -13.69 19.73
CA GLY A 67 5.32 -14.69 18.83
C GLY A 67 4.50 -15.80 19.48
N SER A 68 3.19 -15.78 19.28
CA SER A 68 2.29 -16.88 19.68
C SER A 68 1.21 -17.20 18.65
N VAL A 69 0.90 -16.26 17.76
CA VAL A 69 -0.22 -16.37 16.83
C VAL A 69 0.08 -17.39 15.72
N LEU A 70 1.28 -17.34 15.14
CA LEU A 70 1.68 -18.28 14.09
C LEU A 70 1.76 -19.72 14.61
N ALA A 71 2.27 -19.94 15.81
CA ALA A 71 2.44 -21.29 16.36
C ALA A 71 1.12 -22.08 16.40
N GLY A 72 0.03 -21.43 16.83
CA GLY A 72 -1.30 -22.05 16.86
C GLY A 72 -1.85 -22.35 15.46
N ARG A 73 -1.58 -21.49 14.47
CA ARG A 73 -2.06 -21.67 13.09
C ARG A 73 -1.32 -22.80 12.37
N LEU A 74 0.00 -22.84 12.51
CA LEU A 74 0.85 -23.84 11.85
C LEU A 74 0.47 -25.28 12.24
N GLN A 75 0.01 -25.50 13.47
CA GLN A 75 -0.44 -26.80 13.93
C GLN A 75 -1.66 -27.31 13.16
N ASN A 76 -2.51 -26.39 12.68
CA ASN A 76 -3.77 -26.73 12.02
C ASN A 76 -3.64 -26.89 10.50
N TRP A 77 -2.57 -26.38 9.88
CA TRP A 77 -2.36 -26.42 8.43
C TRP A 77 -2.17 -27.83 7.94
N LYS A 78 -3.05 -28.37 7.11
CA LYS A 78 -2.93 -29.72 6.52
C LYS A 78 -1.72 -29.83 5.60
N ASP A 79 -1.56 -28.86 4.72
CA ASP A 79 -0.49 -28.71 3.73
C ASP A 79 -0.16 -27.22 3.48
N GLU A 80 0.82 -26.94 2.60
CA GLU A 80 1.19 -25.57 2.21
C GLU A 80 0.03 -24.79 1.60
N SER A 81 -0.84 -25.45 0.83
CA SER A 81 -1.95 -24.79 0.13
C SER A 81 -3.05 -24.39 1.11
N ASP A 82 -3.38 -25.28 2.05
CA ASP A 82 -4.28 -25.00 3.16
C ASP A 82 -3.75 -23.85 4.03
N GLY A 83 -2.46 -23.84 4.34
CA GLY A 83 -1.82 -22.73 5.04
C GLY A 83 -1.93 -21.41 4.29
N ALA A 84 -1.68 -21.42 2.98
CA ALA A 84 -1.78 -20.23 2.14
C ALA A 84 -3.21 -19.68 2.05
N GLN A 85 -4.21 -20.56 1.97
CA GLN A 85 -5.63 -20.17 1.95
C GLN A 85 -6.07 -19.56 3.29
N GLN A 86 -5.68 -20.17 4.41
CA GLN A 86 -5.98 -19.62 5.74
C GLN A 86 -5.31 -18.26 5.94
N LEU A 87 -4.04 -18.11 5.55
CA LEU A 87 -3.35 -16.82 5.62
C LEU A 87 -4.05 -15.77 4.74
N ALA A 88 -4.45 -16.11 3.52
CA ALA A 88 -5.14 -15.17 2.63
C ALA A 88 -6.48 -14.66 3.20
N ALA A 89 -7.16 -15.47 4.00
CA ALA A 89 -8.41 -15.08 4.64
C ALA A 89 -8.21 -14.16 5.86
N GLU A 90 -7.11 -14.34 6.60
CA GLU A 90 -6.96 -13.78 7.95
C GLU A 90 -5.94 -12.64 8.05
N VAL A 91 -4.96 -12.59 7.14
CA VAL A 91 -3.80 -11.68 7.24
C VAL A 91 -4.16 -10.20 7.19
N HIS A 92 -5.32 -9.87 6.62
CA HIS A 92 -5.83 -8.51 6.52
C HIS A 92 -6.70 -8.09 7.73
N THR A 93 -7.07 -9.05 8.57
CA THR A 93 -7.96 -8.82 9.72
C THR A 93 -7.26 -8.98 11.07
N ASP A 94 -6.03 -9.49 11.08
CA ASP A 94 -5.26 -9.76 12.28
C ASP A 94 -3.88 -9.09 12.25
N ASP A 95 -3.79 -7.95 12.95
CA ASP A 95 -2.56 -7.16 13.07
C ASP A 95 -1.39 -7.93 13.69
N ALA A 96 -1.68 -8.85 14.63
CA ALA A 96 -0.64 -9.62 15.30
C ALA A 96 -0.05 -10.66 14.34
N LEU A 97 -0.91 -11.36 13.57
CA LEU A 97 -0.47 -12.22 12.48
C LEU A 97 0.39 -11.46 11.48
N GLN A 98 -0.08 -10.29 11.03
CA GLN A 98 0.61 -9.50 10.02
C GLN A 98 2.03 -9.13 10.47
N LYS A 99 2.19 -8.71 11.73
CA LYS A 99 3.48 -8.37 12.32
C LYS A 99 4.41 -9.57 12.42
N GLU A 100 3.90 -10.71 12.91
CA GLU A 100 4.70 -11.94 13.01
C GLU A 100 5.16 -12.41 11.62
N LEU A 101 4.27 -12.40 10.62
CA LEU A 101 4.61 -12.73 9.23
C LEU A 101 5.65 -11.79 8.64
N ALA A 102 5.52 -10.48 8.85
CA ALA A 102 6.48 -9.50 8.36
C ALA A 102 7.89 -9.78 8.91
N VAL A 103 8.03 -10.08 10.20
CA VAL A 103 9.32 -10.40 10.82
C VAL A 103 9.91 -11.69 10.25
N VAL A 104 9.11 -12.75 10.10
CA VAL A 104 9.61 -14.03 9.54
C VAL A 104 10.05 -13.85 8.10
N LEU A 105 9.23 -13.19 7.27
CA LEU A 105 9.54 -12.95 5.87
C LEU A 105 10.79 -12.08 5.68
N ASP A 106 10.98 -11.08 6.54
CA ASP A 106 12.16 -10.21 6.53
C ASP A 106 13.43 -10.98 6.89
N GLN A 107 13.41 -11.75 7.99
CA GLN A 107 14.55 -12.55 8.44
C GLN A 107 14.97 -13.64 7.44
N LEU A 108 14.00 -14.14 6.67
CA LEU A 108 14.23 -15.11 5.60
C LEU A 108 14.52 -14.46 4.25
N ASP A 109 14.42 -13.13 4.11
CA ASP A 109 14.44 -12.42 2.83
C ASP A 109 13.48 -13.07 1.79
N ALA A 110 12.35 -13.56 2.27
CA ALA A 110 11.55 -14.55 1.56
C ALA A 110 10.90 -13.99 0.29
N LEU A 111 10.39 -12.76 0.34
CA LEU A 111 9.77 -12.10 -0.81
C LEU A 111 10.79 -11.81 -1.92
N ASN A 112 12.00 -11.36 -1.56
CA ASN A 112 13.06 -11.11 -2.52
C ASN A 112 13.54 -12.41 -3.18
N GLN A 113 13.77 -13.46 -2.39
CA GLN A 113 14.12 -14.78 -2.92
C GLN A 113 13.02 -15.37 -3.82
N ALA A 114 11.75 -15.24 -3.44
CA ALA A 114 10.60 -15.65 -4.28
C ALA A 114 10.58 -14.91 -5.63
N ARG A 115 10.81 -13.60 -5.60
CA ARG A 115 10.93 -12.77 -6.81
C ARG A 115 12.12 -13.17 -7.67
N GLN A 116 13.28 -13.43 -7.08
CA GLN A 116 14.49 -13.81 -7.81
C GLN A 116 14.37 -15.18 -8.47
N ALA A 117 13.65 -16.10 -7.85
CA ALA A 117 13.36 -17.43 -8.38
C ALA A 117 12.40 -17.43 -9.59
N LEU A 118 11.71 -16.32 -9.84
CA LEU A 118 10.91 -16.15 -11.05
C LEU A 118 11.78 -15.81 -12.27
N PRO A 119 11.34 -16.22 -13.48
CA PRO A 119 11.86 -15.68 -14.72
C PRO A 119 11.78 -14.16 -14.73
N GLU A 120 12.73 -13.49 -15.37
CA GLU A 120 12.78 -12.02 -15.40
C GLU A 120 11.50 -11.38 -15.97
N SER A 121 10.89 -12.03 -16.96
CA SER A 121 9.60 -11.64 -17.56
C SER A 121 8.42 -11.63 -16.59
N GLU A 122 8.52 -12.35 -15.46
CA GLU A 122 7.45 -12.50 -14.49
C GLU A 122 7.65 -11.64 -13.23
N ARG A 123 8.83 -11.04 -13.06
CA ARG A 123 9.15 -10.21 -11.88
C ARG A 123 8.28 -8.96 -11.80
N SER A 124 7.94 -8.35 -12.93
CA SER A 124 7.04 -7.19 -12.98
C SER A 124 5.63 -7.54 -12.49
N TRP A 125 5.12 -8.73 -12.84
CA TRP A 125 3.84 -9.23 -12.33
C TRP A 125 3.90 -9.43 -10.81
N PHE A 126 4.99 -9.99 -10.27
CA PHE A 126 5.17 -10.17 -8.83
C PHE A 126 5.12 -8.83 -8.10
N ASP A 127 5.87 -7.83 -8.60
CA ASP A 127 5.93 -6.50 -7.99
C ASP A 127 4.55 -5.82 -8.01
N GLN A 128 3.80 -5.95 -9.12
CA GLN A 128 2.45 -5.41 -9.24
C GLN A 128 1.45 -6.13 -8.34
N ALA A 129 1.49 -7.46 -8.26
CA ALA A 129 0.61 -8.25 -7.39
C ALA A 129 0.81 -7.86 -5.92
N LEU A 130 2.06 -7.79 -5.47
CA LEU A 130 2.38 -7.44 -4.09
C LEU A 130 1.99 -5.98 -3.76
N ALA A 131 2.21 -5.05 -4.69
CA ALA A 131 1.78 -3.66 -4.53
C ALA A 131 0.24 -3.55 -4.45
N GLY A 132 -0.48 -4.29 -5.29
CA GLY A 132 -1.94 -4.37 -5.27
C GLY A 132 -2.46 -4.91 -3.94
N GLU A 133 -1.86 -5.99 -3.43
CA GLU A 133 -2.22 -6.58 -2.13
C GLU A 133 -2.00 -5.60 -0.97
N ARG A 134 -0.89 -4.86 -0.96
CA ARG A 134 -0.61 -3.85 0.07
C ARG A 134 -1.57 -2.67 0.02
N ALA A 135 -1.94 -2.21 -1.18
CA ALA A 135 -2.90 -1.12 -1.33
C ALA A 135 -4.30 -1.49 -0.76
N VAL A 136 -4.68 -2.77 -0.81
CA VAL A 136 -5.91 -3.27 -0.16
C VAL A 136 -5.81 -3.17 1.37
N VAL A 137 -4.63 -3.43 1.94
CA VAL A 137 -4.40 -3.28 3.39
C VAL A 137 -4.42 -1.82 3.82
N ASP A 138 -3.73 -0.95 3.08
CA ASP A 138 -3.69 0.48 3.39
C ASP A 138 -5.05 1.17 3.15
N SER A 139 -5.93 0.58 2.34
CA SER A 139 -7.32 1.06 2.16
C SER A 139 -8.28 0.55 3.24
N ALA A 140 -7.87 -0.38 4.10
CA ALA A 140 -8.62 -0.79 5.30
C ALA A 140 -8.49 0.21 6.46
N VAL A 141 -7.83 1.35 6.26
CA VAL A 141 -7.83 2.48 7.20
C VAL A 141 -9.26 3.01 7.32
N GLN A 142 -9.91 2.74 8.44
CA GLN A 142 -11.17 3.37 8.80
C GLN A 142 -10.91 4.86 9.09
N TYR A 143 -11.29 5.71 8.14
CA TYR A 143 -11.33 7.14 8.33
C TYR A 143 -12.59 7.53 9.09
N VAL A 144 -12.52 7.52 10.42
CA VAL A 144 -13.58 8.06 11.28
C VAL A 144 -13.26 9.52 11.58
N ALA A 145 -14.12 10.44 11.15
CA ALA A 145 -14.01 11.84 11.53
C ALA A 145 -15.38 12.41 11.89
N THR A 146 -15.41 13.16 12.99
CA THR A 146 -16.60 13.89 13.44
C THR A 146 -16.32 15.37 13.33
N LEU A 147 -17.02 16.06 12.42
CA LEU A 147 -17.00 17.52 12.35
C LEU A 147 -18.09 18.09 13.24
N LYS A 148 -17.73 19.00 14.14
CA LYS A 148 -18.68 19.85 14.88
C LYS A 148 -18.41 21.30 14.52
N GLY A 149 -19.46 22.03 14.14
CA GLY A 149 -19.34 23.42 13.67
C GLY A 149 -19.13 23.51 12.15
N SER A 150 -18.46 24.55 11.69
CA SER A 150 -18.27 24.83 10.26
C SER A 150 -16.82 24.53 9.84
N GLY A 151 -16.64 23.70 8.82
CA GLY A 151 -15.33 23.27 8.34
C GLY A 151 -15.47 22.22 7.24
N ALA A 152 -14.38 21.57 6.87
CA ALA A 152 -14.41 20.44 5.96
C ALA A 152 -13.43 19.36 6.42
N ILE A 153 -13.76 18.11 6.13
CA ILE A 153 -12.88 16.95 6.35
C ILE A 153 -12.52 16.41 4.96
N ALA A 154 -11.22 16.27 4.69
CA ALA A 154 -10.68 15.48 3.60
C ALA A 154 -9.88 14.33 4.22
N GLN A 155 -10.22 13.10 3.86
CA GLN A 155 -9.54 11.89 4.34
C GLN A 155 -9.26 10.96 3.17
N GLY A 156 -8.11 10.29 3.21
CA GLY A 156 -7.59 9.45 2.12
C GLY A 156 -6.56 10.15 1.24
N THR A 157 -5.82 9.35 0.48
CA THR A 157 -4.78 9.82 -0.43
C THR A 157 -5.38 10.68 -1.54
N GLY A 158 -4.84 11.88 -1.76
CA GLY A 158 -5.35 12.83 -2.76
C GLY A 158 -6.57 13.63 -2.33
N ALA A 159 -7.00 13.50 -1.07
CA ALA A 159 -8.15 14.25 -0.57
C ALA A 159 -7.82 15.73 -0.43
N VAL A 160 -8.66 16.57 -1.03
CA VAL A 160 -8.60 18.03 -0.95
C VAL A 160 -9.95 18.51 -0.44
N ALA A 161 -9.96 19.41 0.53
CA ALA A 161 -11.18 20.00 1.05
C ALA A 161 -11.01 21.49 1.31
N ALA A 162 -12.10 22.24 1.14
CA ALA A 162 -12.21 23.63 1.53
C ALA A 162 -13.36 23.77 2.53
N GLY A 163 -13.07 24.35 3.70
CA GLY A 163 -14.07 24.68 4.70
C GLY A 163 -14.91 25.90 4.30
N ARG A 164 -15.75 26.37 5.23
CA ARG A 164 -16.60 27.55 5.00
C ARG A 164 -15.75 28.76 4.58
N GLY A 165 -16.00 29.29 3.38
CA GLY A 165 -15.30 30.44 2.79
C GLY A 165 -13.98 30.12 2.09
N GLY A 166 -13.61 28.84 1.97
CA GLY A 166 -12.37 28.43 1.29
C GLY A 166 -12.56 28.10 -0.18
N VAL A 167 -11.47 28.16 -0.95
CA VAL A 167 -11.36 27.66 -2.32
C VAL A 167 -10.26 26.61 -2.33
N ALA A 168 -10.56 25.42 -2.85
CA ALA A 168 -9.61 24.33 -3.03
C ALA A 168 -9.35 24.14 -4.52
N ILE A 169 -8.08 24.25 -4.94
CA ILE A 169 -7.68 24.04 -6.32
C ILE A 169 -6.72 22.84 -6.37
N GLY A 170 -7.14 21.78 -7.06
CA GLY A 170 -6.31 20.62 -7.34
C GLY A 170 -5.63 20.74 -8.70
N GLY A 171 -4.36 20.33 -8.78
CA GLY A 171 -3.58 20.38 -10.03
C GLY A 171 -2.93 21.75 -10.30
N ASN A 172 -2.57 22.00 -11.56
CA ASN A 172 -1.86 23.21 -11.97
C ASN A 172 -2.83 24.32 -12.38
N VAL A 173 -2.55 25.55 -11.96
CA VAL A 173 -3.26 26.74 -12.42
C VAL A 173 -2.38 27.49 -13.42
N TYR A 174 -2.91 27.73 -14.62
CA TYR A 174 -2.28 28.55 -15.63
C TYR A 174 -3.19 29.77 -15.87
N GLY A 175 -2.97 30.85 -15.11
CA GLY A 175 -3.82 32.05 -15.10
C GLY A 175 -3.97 32.65 -13.70
N ASN A 176 -4.89 33.59 -13.53
CA ASN A 176 -5.13 34.27 -12.26
C ASN A 176 -6.29 33.63 -11.49
N VAL A 177 -6.13 33.51 -10.17
CA VAL A 177 -7.22 33.17 -9.24
C VAL A 177 -7.66 34.46 -8.56
N VAL A 178 -8.86 34.93 -8.89
CA VAL A 178 -9.47 36.11 -8.24
C VAL A 178 -10.47 35.62 -7.21
N ASN A 179 -10.24 35.96 -5.95
CA ASN A 179 -11.18 35.69 -4.86
C ASN A 179 -11.52 37.04 -4.19
N SER A 180 -12.49 37.77 -4.73
CA SER A 180 -13.00 38.97 -4.11
C SER A 180 -14.19 38.62 -3.22
N LYS A 181 -14.18 39.12 -1.97
CA LYS A 181 -15.36 39.08 -1.09
C LYS A 181 -16.40 40.16 -1.44
N GLU A 182 -16.04 41.05 -2.36
CA GLU A 182 -16.86 42.14 -2.85
C GLU A 182 -17.24 41.86 -4.29
N THR A 183 -18.52 42.06 -4.58
CA THR A 183 -19.04 42.16 -5.95
C THR A 183 -18.14 43.13 -6.69
N LEU A 184 -17.53 42.68 -7.79
CA LEU A 184 -16.73 43.55 -8.64
C LEU A 184 -17.57 44.78 -9.00
N SER A 185 -16.97 45.97 -8.95
CA SER A 185 -17.68 47.13 -9.44
C SER A 185 -17.98 46.92 -10.93
N PRO A 186 -19.06 47.50 -11.48
CA PRO A 186 -19.35 47.39 -12.92
C PRO A 186 -18.18 47.81 -13.81
N GLU A 187 -17.34 48.73 -13.32
CA GLU A 187 -16.13 49.19 -14.01
C GLU A 187 -15.04 48.11 -14.02
N ASP A 188 -14.85 47.39 -12.90
CA ASP A 188 -13.90 46.29 -12.82
C ASP A 188 -14.36 45.06 -13.62
N GLU A 189 -15.67 44.79 -13.68
CA GLU A 189 -16.23 43.73 -14.53
C GLU A 189 -16.00 44.00 -16.02
N GLU A 190 -16.21 45.24 -16.46
CA GLU A 190 -15.98 45.63 -17.85
C GLU A 190 -14.48 45.62 -18.20
N ALA A 191 -13.61 46.09 -17.30
CA ALA A 191 -12.17 46.01 -17.49
C ALA A 191 -11.66 44.56 -17.57
N MET A 192 -12.22 43.66 -16.75
CA MET A 192 -11.89 42.23 -16.78
C MET A 192 -12.38 41.57 -18.07
N ARG A 193 -13.61 41.87 -18.50
CA ARG A 193 -14.18 41.36 -19.75
C ARG A 193 -13.38 41.81 -20.97
N GLN A 194 -13.00 43.09 -21.03
CA GLN A 194 -12.17 43.64 -22.10
C GLN A 194 -10.79 42.95 -22.14
N GLY A 195 -10.18 42.69 -20.98
CA GLY A 195 -8.92 41.95 -20.89
C GLY A 195 -9.02 40.50 -21.40
N ILE A 196 -10.12 39.81 -21.11
CA ILE A 196 -10.38 38.45 -21.62
C ILE A 196 -10.54 38.47 -23.15
N GLU A 197 -11.28 39.44 -23.70
CA GLU A 197 -11.47 39.59 -25.14
C GLU A 197 -10.17 39.96 -25.87
N ASP A 198 -9.31 40.80 -25.28
CA ASP A 198 -7.99 41.15 -25.83
C ASP A 198 -7.06 39.92 -25.88
N VAL A 199 -7.07 39.07 -24.83
CA VAL A 199 -6.30 37.81 -24.80
C VAL A 199 -6.81 36.82 -25.85
N GLN A 200 -8.12 36.68 -26.02
CA GLN A 200 -8.71 35.81 -27.05
C GLN A 200 -8.39 36.28 -28.47
N ARG A 201 -8.21 37.59 -28.67
CA ARG A 201 -7.76 38.18 -29.94
C ARG A 201 -6.24 38.12 -30.15
N GLY A 202 -5.47 37.67 -29.16
CA GLY A 202 -4.01 37.61 -29.22
C GLY A 202 -3.32 38.97 -29.03
N ASP A 203 -4.07 40.01 -28.70
CA ASP A 203 -3.58 41.36 -28.41
C ASP A 203 -3.19 41.47 -26.93
N VAL A 204 -2.15 40.72 -26.53
CA VAL A 204 -1.64 40.80 -25.15
C VAL A 204 -0.81 42.06 -24.99
N ARG A 205 -1.41 43.09 -24.38
CA ARG A 205 -0.69 44.34 -24.05
C ARG A 205 0.28 44.11 -22.88
N PRO A 206 1.50 44.67 -22.92
CA PRO A 206 2.43 44.63 -21.80
C PRO A 206 1.82 45.26 -20.55
N TRP A 207 1.98 44.61 -19.39
CA TRP A 207 1.44 45.07 -18.10
C TRP A 207 1.88 46.49 -17.71
N SER A 208 3.05 46.93 -18.20
CA SER A 208 3.54 48.30 -18.01
C SER A 208 2.65 49.36 -18.67
N GLN A 209 1.99 49.03 -19.78
CA GLN A 209 1.13 49.95 -20.53
C GLN A 209 -0.27 50.03 -19.92
N VAL A 210 -0.77 48.89 -19.40
CA VAL A 210 -2.05 48.83 -18.69
C VAL A 210 -2.02 49.65 -17.40
N LYS A 211 -0.91 49.65 -16.66
CA LYS A 211 -0.75 50.48 -15.46
C LYS A 211 -0.81 51.97 -15.75
N HIS A 212 -0.14 52.40 -16.82
CA HIS A 212 -0.12 53.81 -17.22
C HIS A 212 -1.53 54.33 -17.55
N ASP A 213 -2.34 53.53 -18.24
CA ASP A 213 -3.69 53.94 -18.67
C ASP A 213 -4.71 53.94 -17.52
N LEU A 214 -4.50 53.09 -16.51
CA LEU A 214 -5.35 53.01 -15.31
C LEU A 214 -4.90 53.92 -14.16
N GLY A 215 -3.80 54.65 -14.31
CA GLY A 215 -3.26 55.53 -13.25
C GLY A 215 -2.75 54.78 -12.02
N LEU A 216 -2.29 53.54 -12.20
CA LEU A 216 -1.80 52.63 -11.15
C LEU A 216 -0.26 52.57 -11.04
#